data_AF-A0A8S2EWI4-F1
#
_entry.id   AF-A0A8S2EWI4-F1
#
_cell.length_a   1.000
_cell.length_b   1.000
_cell.length_c   1.000
_cell.angle_alpha   90.00
_cell.angle_beta   90.00
_cell.angle_gamma   90.00
#
_symmetry.space_group_name_H-M   'P 1'
#
loop_
_entity.id
_entity.type
_entity.pdbx_description
1 polymer ?
#
loop_
_entity_poly.entity_id
_entity_poly.type
_entity_poly.pdbx_seq_one_letter_code
_entity_poly.pdbx_strand_id
1 'polypeptide(L)' 'NGTKDTSNFDREFTNEALNFTPTDKLFIMNMDQTEFESFSFLNPIFISNSSLTTTTL' A
#
# COMPACT_ATOMS: atom_id res chain seq x y z
N ASN A 1 -20.53 4.07 11.52
CA ASN A 1 -19.32 4.85 11.21
C ASN A 1 -18.18 4.23 11.99
N GLY A 2 -17.45 3.27 11.41
CA GLY A 2 -16.43 2.50 12.12
C GLY A 2 -15.22 3.39 12.37
N THR A 3 -15.02 3.80 13.62
CA THR A 3 -13.83 4.53 14.03
C THR A 3 -12.61 3.66 13.76
N LYS A 4 -11.63 4.19 13.01
CA LYS A 4 -10.32 3.53 12.86
C LYS A 4 -9.72 3.40 14.26
N ASP A 5 -9.81 2.22 14.84
CA ASP A 5 -9.24 1.97 16.16
C ASP A 5 -7.72 1.90 16.00
N THR A 6 -7.06 2.94 16.51
CA THR A 6 -5.59 3.04 16.51
C THR A 6 -5.02 2.92 17.93
N SER A 7 -5.81 2.43 18.90
CA SER A 7 -5.41 2.37 20.32
C SER A 7 -4.18 1.52 20.59
N ASN A 8 -3.88 0.56 19.72
CA ASN A 8 -2.69 -0.30 19.79
C ASN A 8 -1.46 0.26 19.06
N PHE A 9 -1.54 1.46 18.50
CA PHE A 9 -0.45 2.12 17.78
C PHE A 9 0.07 3.31 18.58
N ASP A 10 1.36 3.61 18.43
CA ASP A 10 1.93 4.83 18.99
C ASP A 10 1.25 6.06 18.36
N ARG A 11 0.95 7.05 19.20
CA ARG A 11 0.31 8.30 18.76
C ARG A 11 1.21 9.12 17.86
N GLU A 12 2.53 8.97 17.96
CA GLU A 12 3.48 9.62 17.05
C GLU A 12 3.09 9.33 15.59
N PHE A 13 2.90 8.05 15.25
CA PHE A 13 2.53 7.64 13.90
C PHE A 13 1.08 7.99 13.52
N THR A 14 0.13 7.93 14.46
CA THR A 14 -1.29 8.17 14.13
C THR A 14 -1.63 9.66 14.00
N ASN A 15 -0.79 10.53 14.57
CA ASN A 15 -0.93 11.98 14.48
C ASN A 15 -0.21 12.57 13.26
N GLU A 16 0.74 11.83 12.67
CA GLU A 16 1.38 12.23 11.42
C GLU A 16 0.38 12.34 10.26
N ALA A 17 0.64 13.29 9.37
CA ALA A 17 -0.16 13.42 8.15
C ALA A 17 0.12 12.23 7.21
N LEU A 18 -0.93 11.71 6.58
CA LEU A 18 -0.86 10.58 5.63
C LEU A 18 -0.27 10.99 4.28
N ASN A 19 0.98 11.44 4.28
CA ASN A 19 1.68 11.97 3.11
C ASN A 19 2.95 11.17 2.83
N PHE A 20 3.31 11.08 1.56
CA PHE A 20 4.62 10.57 1.17
C PHE A 20 5.67 11.66 1.33
N THR A 21 6.88 11.25 1.72
CA THR A 21 8.05 12.12 1.64
C THR A 21 8.23 12.59 0.19
N PRO A 22 8.37 13.90 -0.07
CA PRO A 22 8.64 14.40 -1.42
C PRO A 22 9.90 13.75 -2.00
N THR A 23 9.84 13.36 -3.27
CA THR A 23 10.96 12.70 -3.93
C THR A 23 11.85 13.70 -4.68
N ASP A 24 13.15 13.44 -4.68
CA ASP A 24 14.10 14.16 -5.52
C ASP A 24 14.19 13.47 -6.90
N LYS A 25 13.85 14.21 -7.95
CA LYS A 25 13.82 13.70 -9.33
C LYS A 25 15.21 13.29 -9.82
N LEU A 26 16.26 14.01 -9.43
CA LEU A 26 17.62 13.67 -9.82
C LEU A 26 18.07 12.39 -9.13
N PHE A 27 17.66 12.19 -7.87
CA PHE A 27 17.91 10.93 -7.18
C PHE A 27 17.21 9.77 -7.88
N ILE A 28 15.93 9.92 -8.24
CA ILE A 28 15.17 8.86 -8.93
C ILE A 28 15.76 8.52 -10.29
N MET A 29 16.12 9.53 -11.09
CA MET A 29 16.66 9.33 -12.45
C MET A 29 18.01 8.60 -12.47
N ASN A 30 18.76 8.67 -11.36
CA ASN A 30 20.07 8.02 -11.24
C ASN A 30 19.98 6.61 -10.64
N MET A 31 18.80 6.12 -10.28
CA MET A 31 18.61 4.75 -9.81
C MET A 31 18.57 3.76 -10.98
N ASP A 32 19.26 2.62 -10.84
CA ASP A 32 19.12 1.50 -11.77
C ASP A 32 17.72 0.90 -11.66
N GLN A 33 16.89 1.07 -12.69
CA GLN A 33 15.53 0.56 -12.70
C GLN A 33 15.46 -0.95 -12.98
N THR A 34 16.53 -1.54 -13.52
CA THR A 34 16.54 -2.97 -13.85
C THR A 34 16.59 -3.86 -12.61
N GLU A 35 17.07 -3.33 -11.48
CA GLU A 35 17.05 -4.02 -10.18
C GLU A 35 15.62 -4.36 -9.71
N PHE A 36 14.62 -3.62 -10.17
CA PHE A 36 13.21 -3.81 -9.79
C PHE A 36 12.41 -4.61 -10.82
N GLU A 37 13.07 -5.19 -11.82
CA GLU A 37 12.42 -6.10 -12.76
C GLU A 37 11.78 -7.28 -12.01
N SER A 38 10.59 -7.67 -12.43
CA SER A 38 9.81 -8.76 -11.81
C SER A 38 9.40 -8.54 -10.35
N PHE A 39 9.49 -7.31 -9.81
CA PHE A 39 9.04 -7.00 -8.44
C PHE A 39 7.51 -7.09 -8.28
N SER A 40 6.76 -6.81 -9.35
CA SER A 40 5.29 -6.79 -9.32
C SER A 40 4.71 -8.17 -8.98
N PHE A 41 4.01 -8.24 -7.84
CA PHE A 41 3.29 -9.43 -7.39
C PHE A 41 1.85 -9.07 -7.04
N LEU A 42 0.93 -9.96 -7.40
CA LEU A 42 -0.46 -9.92 -6.95
C LEU A 42 -0.82 -11.28 -6.36
N ASN A 43 -1.39 -11.29 -5.17
CA ASN A 43 -1.84 -12.53 -4.54
C ASN A 43 -2.99 -13.15 -5.36
N PRO A 44 -2.80 -14.32 -6.01
CA PRO A 44 -3.81 -14.92 -6.89
C PRO A 44 -5.05 -15.40 -6.11
N ILE A 45 -4.90 -15.76 -4.83
CA ILE A 45 -6.01 -16.23 -3.99
C ILE A 45 -6.96 -15.08 -3.66
N PHE A 46 -6.43 -13.86 -3.49
CA PHE A 46 -7.24 -12.67 -3.23
C PHE A 46 -8.14 -12.33 -4.42
N ILE A 47 -7.62 -12.45 -5.64
CA ILE A 47 -8.39 -12.21 -6.87
C ILE A 47 -9.45 -13.28 -7.10
N SER A 48 -9.12 -14.55 -6.85
CA SER A 48 -10.08 -15.65 -6.95
C SER A 48 -11.29 -15.44 -6.03
N ASN A 49 -11.07 -15.04 -4.78
CA ASN A 49 -12.13 -14.84 -3.78
C ASN A 49 -13.00 -13.60 -4.04
N SER A 50 -12.48 -12.59 -4.76
CA SER A 50 -13.28 -11.43 -5.17
C SER A 50 -14.39 -11.76 -6.17
N SER A 51 -14.26 -12.88 -6.89
CA SER A 51 -15.30 -13.40 -7.80
C SER A 51 -16.43 -14.11 -7.05
N LEU A 52 -16.19 -14.52 -5.80
CA LEU A 52 -17.15 -15.26 -4.97
C LEU A 52 -18.06 -14.33 -4.14
N THR A 53 -17.79 -13.02 -4.09
CA THR A 53 -18.58 -12.06 -3.29
C THR A 53 -19.66 -11.31 -4.09
N THR A 54 -19.82 -11.58 -5.40
CA THR A 54 -20.85 -10.92 -6.25
C THR A 54 -22.13 -11.74 -6.46
N THR A 55 -22.20 -12.97 -5.92
CA THR A 55 -23.44 -13.75 -5.91
C THR A 55 -23.83 -14.02 -4.47
N THR A 56 -24.62 -13.13 -3.88
CA THR A 56 -25.77 -13.37 -2.98
C THR A 56 -26.01 -12.11 -2.15
N LEU A 57 -26.85 -11.20 -2.67
CA LEU A 57 -28.00 -10.57 -2.01
C LEU A 57 -28.86 -9.93 -3.09
#